data_AF-A0A966TLP5-F1
#
_entry.id   AF-A0A966TLP5-F1
#
_cell.length_a   1.000
_cell.length_b   1.000
_cell.length_c   1.000
_cell.angle_alpha   90.00
_cell.angle_beta   90.00
_cell.angle_gamma   90.00
#
_symmetry.space_group_name_H-M   'P 1'
#
loop_
_entity.id
_entity.type
_entity.pdbx_description
1 polymer ?
#
loop_
_entity_poly.entity_id
_entity_poly.type
_entity_poly.pdbx_seq_one_letter_code
_entity_poly.pdbx_strand_id
1 'polypeptide(L)'
;MTPLQPLLARSCGLLLLSSLVACAWVDDPVARAMRKVTPYRIEVVQGNFVSKEQVQALRPGMTRNQVKEILGTPLIASVFHADRWDYAFTIQRKGTRPQQRKMSVFFQNDVFFKYEGDELPSESEFAERLTTPEERKQVPRLQATPQELDKFKAQKSGNSAPDTQPDPDAPRKQYPPLEPNAK
;
A
#
# COMPACT_ATOMS: atom_id res chain seq x y z
N MET A 1 -60.67 49.89 -27.00
CA MET A 1 -60.18 48.93 -25.98
C MET A 1 -59.18 47.99 -26.66
N THR A 2 -57.90 48.13 -26.33
CA THR A 2 -56.73 47.56 -27.02
C THR A 2 -56.40 46.14 -26.56
N PRO A 3 -56.22 45.14 -27.45
CA PRO A 3 -55.75 43.80 -27.09
C PRO A 3 -54.22 43.68 -27.28
N LEU A 4 -53.43 44.60 -26.71
CA LEU A 4 -51.94 44.55 -26.82
C LEU A 4 -51.29 43.85 -25.60
N GLN A 5 -52.07 43.52 -24.58
CA GLN A 5 -51.57 42.94 -23.32
C GLN A 5 -51.25 41.42 -23.33
N PRO A 6 -51.91 40.52 -24.11
CA PRO A 6 -51.66 39.09 -23.97
C PRO A 6 -50.41 38.60 -24.71
N LEU A 7 -49.89 39.37 -25.67
CA LEU A 7 -48.68 39.03 -26.45
C LEU A 7 -47.40 39.29 -25.65
N LEU A 8 -47.32 40.42 -24.95
CA LEU A 8 -46.19 40.77 -24.06
C LEU A 8 -46.06 39.80 -22.88
N ALA A 9 -47.19 39.38 -22.30
CA ALA A 9 -47.21 38.40 -21.21
C ALA A 9 -46.74 37.00 -21.65
N ARG A 10 -47.05 36.58 -22.88
CA ARG A 10 -46.61 35.29 -23.44
C ARG A 10 -45.12 35.26 -23.79
N SER A 11 -44.57 36.37 -24.29
CA SER A 11 -43.11 36.48 -24.55
C SER A 11 -42.28 36.50 -23.25
N CYS A 12 -42.80 37.11 -22.17
CA CYS A 12 -42.13 37.10 -20.87
C CYS A 12 -42.08 35.70 -20.26
N GLY A 13 -43.16 34.91 -20.41
CA GLY A 13 -43.21 33.52 -19.95
C GLY A 13 -42.20 32.61 -20.67
N LEU A 14 -42.04 32.76 -21.99
CA LEU A 14 -41.07 31.98 -22.76
C LEU A 14 -39.61 32.32 -22.42
N LEU A 15 -39.30 33.60 -22.17
CA LEU A 15 -37.96 34.03 -21.76
C LEU A 15 -37.61 33.52 -20.35
N LEU A 16 -38.58 33.52 -19.41
CA LEU A 16 -38.39 32.95 -18.08
C LEU A 16 -38.19 31.43 -18.11
N LEU A 17 -38.88 30.67 -18.96
CA LEU A 17 -38.62 29.24 -19.11
C LEU A 17 -37.23 28.94 -19.70
N SER A 18 -36.73 29.80 -20.59
CA SER A 18 -35.41 29.61 -21.21
C SER A 18 -34.24 29.85 -20.24
N SER A 19 -34.39 30.74 -19.25
CA SER A 19 -33.33 30.99 -18.26
C SER A 19 -33.21 29.88 -17.20
N LEU A 20 -34.29 29.19 -16.84
CA LEU A 20 -34.24 28.06 -15.91
C LEU A 20 -33.58 26.81 -16.52
N VAL A 21 -33.66 26.61 -17.85
CA VAL A 21 -32.99 25.48 -18.52
C VAL A 21 -31.47 25.65 -18.58
N ALA A 22 -30.97 26.88 -18.56
CA ALA A 22 -29.53 27.16 -18.60
C ALA A 22 -28.77 26.67 -17.34
N CYS A 23 -29.43 26.62 -16.18
CA CYS A 23 -28.81 26.15 -14.93
C CYS A 23 -28.66 24.62 -14.84
N ALA A 24 -29.34 23.85 -15.70
CA ALA A 24 -29.22 22.39 -15.74
C ALA A 24 -28.08 21.90 -16.65
N TRP A 25 -27.47 22.79 -17.45
CA TRP A 25 -26.45 22.45 -18.46
C TRP A 25 -25.02 22.85 -18.11
N VAL A 26 -24.80 23.48 -16.95
CA VAL A 26 -23.44 23.73 -16.44
C VAL A 26 -22.89 22.44 -15.81
N ASP A 27 -22.58 21.48 -16.67
CA ASP A 27 -21.69 20.36 -16.34
C ASP A 27 -20.29 20.95 -16.13
N ASP A 28 -19.89 21.13 -14.87
CA ASP A 28 -18.55 21.64 -14.53
C ASP A 28 -17.48 20.62 -15.01
N PRO A 29 -16.70 20.94 -16.07
CA PRO A 29 -15.75 20.00 -16.65
C PRO A 29 -14.62 19.67 -15.66
N VAL A 30 -14.35 20.57 -14.71
CA VAL A 30 -13.36 20.36 -13.64
C VAL A 30 -13.90 19.33 -12.64
N ALA A 31 -15.17 19.43 -12.25
CA ALA A 31 -15.81 18.45 -11.37
C ALA A 31 -15.86 17.04 -12.03
N ARG A 32 -16.10 16.99 -13.34
CA ARG A 32 -16.07 15.73 -14.11
C ARG A 32 -14.67 15.14 -14.22
N ALA A 33 -13.64 15.96 -14.40
CA ALA A 33 -12.25 15.53 -14.42
C ALA A 33 -11.79 15.00 -13.05
N MET A 34 -12.15 15.69 -11.97
CA MET A 34 -11.83 15.28 -10.60
C MET A 34 -12.50 13.94 -10.22
N ARG A 35 -13.71 13.66 -10.71
CA ARG A 35 -14.38 12.36 -10.54
C ARG A 35 -13.72 11.20 -11.28
N LYS A 36 -12.94 11.47 -12.34
CA LYS A 36 -12.17 10.44 -13.08
C LYS A 36 -10.85 10.08 -12.39
N VAL A 37 -10.29 10.98 -11.58
CA VAL A 37 -9.06 10.69 -10.82
C VAL A 37 -9.45 9.87 -9.60
N THR A 38 -9.22 8.56 -9.64
CA THR A 38 -9.35 7.72 -8.45
C THR A 38 -8.07 7.86 -7.63
N PRO A 39 -8.12 8.48 -6.43
CA PRO A 39 -6.95 8.56 -5.57
C PRO A 39 -6.44 7.16 -5.25
N TYR A 40 -5.13 7.06 -5.05
CA TYR A 40 -4.52 5.81 -4.58
C TYR A 40 -5.14 5.42 -3.24
N ARG A 41 -5.64 4.19 -3.16
CA ARG A 41 -6.15 3.59 -1.93
C ARG A 41 -5.13 2.55 -1.49
N ILE A 42 -4.55 2.78 -0.33
CA ILE A 42 -3.70 1.81 0.35
C ILE A 42 -4.50 0.53 0.63
N GLU A 43 -3.81 -0.62 0.59
CA GLU A 43 -4.38 -1.86 1.08
C GLU A 43 -4.46 -1.79 2.60
N VAL A 44 -5.64 -2.12 3.15
CA VAL A 44 -5.87 -2.05 4.60
C VAL A 44 -6.38 -3.41 5.07
N VAL A 45 -5.80 -3.86 6.17
CA VAL A 45 -6.20 -5.07 6.88
C VAL A 45 -7.01 -4.63 8.08
N GLN A 46 -8.22 -5.17 8.19
CA GLN A 46 -9.15 -4.83 9.26
C GLN A 46 -9.34 -6.05 10.17
N GLY A 47 -9.14 -5.86 11.47
CA GLY A 47 -9.32 -6.91 12.49
C GLY A 47 -8.01 -7.53 12.98
N ASN A 48 -8.12 -8.69 13.63
CA ASN A 48 -6.98 -9.41 14.18
C ASN A 48 -6.42 -10.37 13.12
N PHE A 49 -5.32 -9.99 12.48
CA PHE A 49 -4.62 -10.89 11.58
C PHE A 49 -4.08 -12.08 12.36
N VAL A 50 -4.43 -13.28 11.90
CA VAL A 50 -3.90 -14.53 12.43
C VAL A 50 -3.28 -15.31 11.29
N SER A 51 -2.01 -15.66 11.44
CA SER A 51 -1.27 -16.43 10.45
C SER A 51 -1.41 -17.93 10.68
N LYS A 52 -1.16 -18.71 9.62
CA LYS A 52 -1.12 -20.16 9.71
C LYS A 52 -0.04 -20.64 10.69
N GLU A 53 1.10 -19.95 10.71
CA GLU A 53 2.25 -20.26 11.57
C GLU A 53 1.89 -20.06 13.05
N GLN A 54 1.20 -18.98 13.38
CA GLN A 54 0.72 -18.70 14.73
C GLN A 54 -0.24 -19.78 15.24
N VAL A 55 -1.14 -20.27 14.39
CA VAL A 55 -2.09 -21.34 14.77
C VAL A 55 -1.37 -22.68 14.94
N GLN A 56 -0.38 -22.97 14.10
CA GLN A 56 0.44 -24.17 14.23
C GLN A 56 1.32 -24.15 15.50
N ALA A 57 1.64 -22.97 16.02
CA ALA A 57 2.35 -22.83 17.29
C ALA A 57 1.47 -23.21 18.51
N LEU A 58 0.14 -23.23 18.37
CA LEU A 58 -0.77 -23.60 19.44
C LEU A 58 -0.66 -25.09 19.77
N ARG A 59 -0.64 -25.39 21.06
CA ARG A 59 -0.62 -26.77 21.56
C ARG A 59 -1.76 -27.00 22.55
N PRO A 60 -2.47 -28.14 22.48
CA PRO A 60 -3.45 -28.50 23.49
C PRO A 60 -2.87 -28.40 24.91
N GLY A 61 -3.63 -27.82 25.83
CA GLY A 61 -3.18 -27.59 27.21
C GLY A 61 -2.58 -26.19 27.49
N MET A 62 -2.36 -25.36 26.47
CA MET A 62 -1.92 -23.96 26.67
C MET A 62 -2.97 -23.15 27.42
N THR A 63 -2.56 -22.27 28.33
CA THR A 63 -3.49 -21.38 29.04
C THR A 63 -4.00 -20.28 28.12
N ARG A 64 -5.14 -19.68 28.45
CA ARG A 64 -5.69 -18.52 27.72
C ARG A 64 -4.68 -17.39 27.51
N ASN A 65 -3.83 -17.12 28.51
CA ASN A 65 -2.82 -16.07 28.42
C ASN A 65 -1.74 -16.42 27.39
N GLN A 66 -1.27 -17.67 27.35
CA GLN A 66 -0.31 -18.13 26.35
C GLN A 66 -0.89 -18.07 24.93
N VAL A 67 -2.15 -18.47 24.76
CA VAL A 67 -2.85 -18.35 23.47
C VAL A 67 -2.94 -16.88 23.05
N LYS A 68 -3.24 -15.98 23.99
CA LYS A 68 -3.31 -14.53 23.75
C LYS A 68 -1.94 -13.93 23.39
N GLU A 69 -0.85 -14.44 23.93
CA GLU A 69 0.50 -14.02 23.56
C GLU A 69 0.85 -14.40 22.11
N ILE A 70 0.35 -15.54 21.64
CA ILE A 70 0.62 -16.04 20.28
C ILE A 70 -0.32 -15.39 19.24
N LEU A 71 -1.63 -15.40 19.48
CA LEU A 71 -2.66 -14.95 18.53
C LEU A 71 -3.06 -13.48 18.72
N GLY A 72 -2.64 -12.86 19.81
CA GLY A 72 -3.12 -11.54 20.22
C GLY A 72 -4.46 -11.56 20.96
N THR A 73 -4.94 -10.35 21.28
CA THR A 73 -6.19 -10.15 22.04
C THR A 73 -7.39 -10.40 21.13
N PRO A 74 -8.30 -11.33 21.46
CA PRO A 74 -9.49 -11.57 20.66
C PRO A 74 -10.40 -10.33 20.64
N LEU A 75 -11.02 -10.04 19.49
CA LEU A 75 -11.96 -8.93 19.34
C LEU A 75 -13.26 -9.18 20.13
N ILE A 76 -13.65 -10.44 20.28
CA ILE A 76 -14.88 -10.85 20.95
C ILE A 76 -14.53 -11.95 21.96
N ALA A 77 -14.47 -11.57 23.24
CA ALA A 77 -14.61 -12.51 24.35
C ALA A 77 -16.08 -12.48 24.76
N SER A 78 -16.86 -13.47 24.33
CA SER A 78 -18.29 -13.51 24.65
C SER A 78 -18.46 -13.77 26.15
N VAL A 79 -19.18 -12.90 26.84
CA VAL A 79 -19.58 -13.12 28.25
C VAL A 79 -20.47 -14.35 28.43
N PHE A 80 -21.14 -14.80 27.37
CA PHE A 80 -21.99 -16.00 27.37
C PHE A 80 -21.25 -17.27 26.96
N HIS A 81 -20.13 -17.13 26.25
CA HIS A 81 -19.29 -18.24 25.80
C HIS A 81 -17.84 -17.94 26.18
N ALA A 82 -17.57 -17.92 27.49
CA ALA A 82 -16.23 -17.67 28.02
C ALA A 82 -15.20 -18.64 27.43
N ASP A 83 -15.62 -19.85 27.06
CA ASP A 83 -14.81 -20.92 26.51
C ASP A 83 -14.56 -20.84 25.00
N ARG A 84 -14.96 -19.75 24.34
CA ARG A 84 -14.76 -19.57 22.90
C ARG A 84 -14.28 -18.16 22.57
N TRP A 85 -13.17 -18.08 21.84
CA TRP A 85 -12.66 -16.83 21.29
C TRP A 85 -12.75 -16.82 19.78
N ASP A 86 -13.27 -15.73 19.23
CA ASP A 86 -13.41 -15.55 17.78
C ASP A 86 -12.42 -14.52 17.26
N TYR A 87 -11.62 -14.94 16.28
CA TYR A 87 -10.69 -14.12 15.51
C TYR A 87 -11.26 -13.95 14.10
N ALA A 88 -11.39 -12.70 13.66
CA ALA A 88 -11.82 -12.40 12.31
C ALA A 88 -10.98 -11.26 11.76
N PHE A 89 -10.55 -11.42 10.51
CA PHE A 89 -9.90 -10.35 9.77
C PHE A 89 -10.41 -10.29 8.33
N THR A 90 -10.32 -9.10 7.76
CA THR A 90 -10.68 -8.83 6.38
C THR A 90 -9.53 -8.14 5.69
N ILE A 91 -9.12 -8.67 4.53
CA ILE A 91 -8.11 -8.07 3.67
C ILE A 91 -8.84 -7.43 2.49
N GLN A 92 -8.78 -6.10 2.39
CA GLN A 92 -9.34 -5.35 1.27
C GLN A 92 -8.24 -4.90 0.34
N ARG A 93 -8.30 -5.34 -0.92
CA ARG A 93 -7.32 -5.02 -1.96
C ARG A 93 -7.97 -4.33 -3.14
N LYS A 94 -7.24 -3.44 -3.80
CA LYS A 94 -7.74 -2.75 -5.00
C LYS A 94 -7.92 -3.77 -6.12
N GLY A 95 -9.13 -3.86 -6.68
CA GLY A 95 -9.44 -4.75 -7.80
C GLY A 95 -9.72 -6.22 -7.44
N THR A 96 -9.64 -6.61 -6.16
CA THR A 96 -10.03 -7.96 -5.70
C THR A 96 -11.20 -7.87 -4.73
N ARG A 97 -12.05 -8.90 -4.70
CA ARG A 97 -13.11 -9.00 -3.68
C ARG A 97 -12.50 -9.04 -2.27
N PRO A 98 -13.11 -8.37 -1.28
CA PRO A 98 -12.68 -8.47 0.12
C PRO A 98 -12.57 -9.92 0.56
N GLN A 99 -11.44 -10.29 1.15
CA GLN A 99 -11.22 -11.63 1.68
C GLN A 99 -11.44 -11.59 3.18
N GLN A 100 -12.58 -12.13 3.63
CA GLN A 100 -12.86 -12.32 5.03
C GLN A 100 -12.38 -13.72 5.46
N ARG A 101 -11.79 -13.79 6.64
CA ARG A 101 -11.37 -15.04 7.30
C ARG A 101 -11.83 -15.01 8.73
N LYS A 102 -12.34 -16.14 9.20
CA LYS A 102 -12.80 -16.33 10.58
C LYS A 102 -12.21 -17.61 11.16
N MET A 103 -11.85 -17.53 12.43
CA MET A 103 -11.38 -18.66 13.23
C MET A 103 -11.95 -18.57 14.64
N SER A 104 -12.46 -19.68 15.13
CA SER A 104 -12.94 -19.87 16.49
C SER A 104 -11.96 -20.77 17.25
N VAL A 105 -11.52 -20.32 18.41
CA VAL A 105 -10.66 -21.06 19.33
C VAL A 105 -11.49 -21.50 20.52
N PHE A 106 -11.41 -22.78 20.88
CA PHE A 106 -12.17 -23.39 21.97
C PHE A 106 -11.26 -23.76 23.13
N PHE A 107 -11.76 -23.48 24.33
CA PHE A 107 -11.12 -23.77 25.59
C PHE A 107 -11.95 -24.81 26.36
N GLN A 108 -11.27 -25.64 27.15
CA GLN A 108 -11.89 -26.56 28.08
C GLN A 108 -11.11 -26.47 29.39
N ASN A 109 -11.76 -26.22 30.53
CA ASN A 109 -11.09 -26.02 31.82
C ASN A 109 -9.97 -24.96 31.75
N ASP A 110 -10.23 -23.83 31.07
CA ASP A 110 -9.29 -22.72 30.85
C ASP A 110 -8.01 -23.04 30.06
N VAL A 111 -7.95 -24.22 29.43
CA VAL A 111 -6.86 -24.59 28.52
C VAL A 111 -7.34 -24.75 27.09
N PHE A 112 -6.47 -24.44 26.14
CA PHE A 112 -6.72 -24.60 24.72
C PHE A 112 -6.99 -26.07 24.39
N PHE A 113 -8.10 -26.31 23.69
CA PHE A 113 -8.53 -27.66 23.29
C PHE A 113 -8.42 -27.84 21.78
N LYS A 114 -9.05 -26.95 21.01
CA LYS A 114 -9.08 -27.01 19.54
C LYS A 114 -9.35 -25.65 18.92
N TYR A 115 -9.14 -25.55 17.62
CA TYR A 115 -9.60 -24.41 16.81
C TYR A 115 -10.40 -24.93 15.60
N GLU A 116 -11.31 -24.10 15.11
CA GLU A 116 -12.09 -24.33 13.89
C GLU A 116 -12.09 -23.04 13.08
N GLY A 117 -11.95 -23.10 11.76
CA GLY A 117 -11.92 -21.89 10.96
C GLY A 117 -11.62 -22.12 9.49
N ASP A 118 -11.61 -21.01 8.76
CA ASP A 118 -11.23 -20.97 7.35
C ASP A 118 -9.72 -21.21 7.18
N GLU A 119 -9.29 -21.54 5.96
CA GLU A 119 -7.88 -21.63 5.62
C GLU A 119 -7.19 -20.26 5.76
N LEU A 120 -6.21 -20.20 6.66
CA LEU A 120 -5.45 -19.00 6.99
C LEU A 120 -4.24 -18.82 6.06
N PRO A 121 -3.95 -17.58 5.63
CA PRO A 121 -2.73 -17.27 4.88
C PRO A 121 -1.49 -17.40 5.76
N SER A 122 -0.35 -17.70 5.15
CA SER A 122 0.95 -17.58 5.82
C SER A 122 1.35 -16.11 6.00
N GLU A 123 2.23 -15.85 6.96
CA GLU A 123 2.82 -14.51 7.15
C GLU A 123 3.57 -14.03 5.91
N SER A 124 4.28 -14.93 5.22
CA SER A 124 5.02 -14.58 4.01
C SER A 124 4.09 -14.18 2.87
N GLU A 125 3.01 -14.95 2.64
CA GLU A 125 2.00 -14.61 1.63
C GLU A 125 1.30 -13.29 1.97
N PHE A 126 1.10 -13.02 3.26
CA PHE A 126 0.52 -11.76 3.70
C PHE A 126 1.47 -10.57 3.49
N ALA A 127 2.75 -10.72 3.84
CA ALA A 127 3.78 -9.71 3.64
C ALA A 127 3.95 -9.39 2.14
N GLU A 128 3.99 -10.42 1.29
CA GLU A 128 4.05 -10.26 -0.17
C GLU A 128 2.84 -9.50 -0.73
N ARG A 129 1.66 -9.67 -0.12
CA ARG A 129 0.44 -8.94 -0.53
C ARG A 129 0.48 -7.47 -0.10
N LEU A 130 1.04 -7.17 1.07
CA LEU A 130 1.18 -5.79 1.57
C LEU A 130 2.28 -5.01 0.86
N THR A 131 3.34 -5.68 0.43
CA THR A 131 4.34 -5.05 -0.43
C THR A 131 3.71 -4.83 -1.79
N THR A 132 3.50 -3.56 -2.17
CA THR A 132 3.32 -3.21 -3.58
C THR A 132 4.42 -3.95 -4.33
N PRO A 133 4.12 -4.80 -5.34
CA PRO A 133 5.15 -5.24 -6.25
C PRO A 133 5.77 -3.94 -6.74
N GLU A 134 6.99 -3.65 -6.30
CA GLU A 134 7.86 -2.74 -6.99
C GLU A 134 7.90 -3.35 -8.38
N GLU A 135 7.00 -2.88 -9.24
CA GLU A 135 7.06 -3.03 -10.67
C GLU A 135 8.48 -2.58 -10.94
N ARG A 136 9.35 -3.59 -11.06
CA ARG A 136 10.78 -3.44 -11.01
C ARG A 136 11.04 -2.44 -12.12
N LYS A 137 11.15 -1.15 -11.75
CA LYS A 137 11.68 -0.11 -12.59
C LYS A 137 13.01 -0.70 -12.94
N GLN A 138 13.09 -1.20 -14.18
CA GLN A 138 14.20 -1.97 -14.69
C GLN A 138 15.44 -1.34 -14.10
N VAL A 139 16.09 -2.04 -13.19
CA VAL A 139 17.20 -1.45 -12.43
C VAL A 139 18.16 -0.98 -13.52
N PRO A 140 18.38 0.35 -13.69
CA PRO A 140 19.09 0.84 -14.85
C PRO A 140 20.42 0.10 -14.89
N ARG A 141 20.75 -0.51 -16.03
CA ARG A 141 21.96 -1.34 -16.11
C ARG A 141 23.16 -0.48 -15.73
N LEU A 142 23.72 -0.74 -14.55
CA LEU A 142 24.90 -0.05 -14.02
C LEU A 142 26.19 -0.50 -14.73
N GLN A 143 26.08 -1.48 -15.62
CA GLN A 143 27.17 -2.01 -16.44
C GLN A 143 26.96 -1.55 -17.89
N ALA A 144 27.96 -0.87 -18.44
CA ALA A 144 28.02 -0.54 -19.86
C ALA A 144 28.17 -1.82 -20.70
N THR A 145 27.48 -1.90 -21.82
CA THR A 145 27.74 -2.93 -22.82
C THR A 145 29.15 -2.73 -23.40
N PRO A 146 29.84 -3.79 -23.88
CA PRO A 146 31.17 -3.67 -24.47
C PRO A 146 31.26 -2.61 -25.57
N GLN A 147 30.19 -2.42 -26.34
CA GLN A 147 30.09 -1.41 -27.39
C GLN A 147 29.99 0.04 -26.87
N GLU A 148 29.39 0.25 -25.69
CA GLU A 148 29.37 1.57 -25.04
C GLU A 148 30.74 1.88 -24.44
N LEU A 149 31.43 0.86 -23.90
CA LEU A 149 32.80 0.97 -23.41
C LEU A 149 33.77 1.46 -24.49
N ASP A 150 33.62 0.94 -25.72
CA ASP A 150 34.46 1.33 -26.87
C ASP A 150 34.19 2.77 -27.31
N LYS A 151 32.94 3.25 -27.25
CA LYS A 151 32.60 4.66 -27.52
C LYS A 151 33.24 5.60 -26.50
N PHE A 152 33.24 5.25 -25.21
CA PHE A 152 33.91 6.03 -24.17
C PHE A 152 35.44 6.04 -24.33
N LYS A 153 36.05 4.92 -24.77
CA LYS A 153 37.49 4.86 -25.08
C LYS A 153 37.85 5.71 -26.29
N ALA A 154 37.06 5.64 -27.36
CA ALA A 154 37.27 6.45 -28.56
C ALA A 154 37.19 7.96 -28.26
N GLN A 155 36.25 8.37 -27.39
CA GLN A 155 36.10 9.77 -26.97
C GLN A 155 37.27 10.25 -26.07
N LYS A 156 37.88 9.36 -25.29
CA LYS A 156 39.06 9.67 -24.47
C LYS A 156 40.33 9.87 -25.30
N SER A 157 40.35 9.41 -26.57
CA SER A 157 41.49 9.60 -27.47
C SER A 157 41.50 10.95 -28.20
N GLY A 158 40.43 11.76 -28.06
CA GLY A 158 40.32 13.10 -28.68
C GLY A 158 40.63 14.28 -27.76
N ASN A 159 40.63 14.08 -26.45
CA ASN A 159 41.13 15.07 -25.49
C ASN A 159 42.32 14.48 -24.75
N SER A 160 43.51 14.75 -25.26
CA SER A 160 44.75 14.63 -24.51
C SER A 160 44.64 15.53 -23.27
N ALA A 161 44.30 14.94 -22.13
CA ALA A 161 44.61 15.57 -20.86
C ALA A 161 46.13 15.75 -20.82
N PRO A 162 46.66 16.89 -20.34
CA PRO A 162 48.10 17.02 -20.15
C PRO A 162 48.58 15.89 -19.25
N ASP A 163 49.67 15.23 -19.65
CA ASP A 163 50.40 14.29 -18.80
C ASP A 163 50.85 15.00 -17.53
N THR A 164 50.03 14.96 -16.48
CA THR A 164 50.50 15.29 -15.14
C THR A 164 51.16 14.03 -14.60
N GLN A 165 52.47 13.90 -14.88
CA GLN A 165 53.34 13.11 -14.03
C GLN A 165 53.13 13.59 -12.57
N PRO A 166 53.07 12.67 -11.59
CA PRO A 166 52.90 13.07 -10.20
C PRO A 166 54.11 13.90 -9.78
N ASP A 167 53.85 15.17 -9.45
CA ASP A 167 54.82 16.08 -8.86
C ASP A 167 55.35 15.48 -7.56
N PRO A 168 56.66 15.19 -7.45
CA PRO A 168 57.25 14.60 -6.25
C PRO A 168 57.17 15.51 -5.02
N ASP A 169 56.87 16.81 -5.18
CA ASP A 169 56.76 17.80 -4.10
C ASP A 169 55.32 18.11 -3.65
N ALA A 170 54.31 17.42 -4.20
CA ALA A 170 52.95 17.58 -3.69
C ALA A 170 52.84 17.07 -2.24
N PRO A 171 52.31 17.85 -1.28
CA PRO A 171 52.20 17.42 0.11
C PRO A 171 51.33 16.17 0.18
N ARG A 172 51.95 15.03 0.50
CA ARG A 172 51.25 13.75 0.65
C ARG A 172 50.21 13.92 1.76
N LYS A 173 48.93 13.92 1.39
CA LYS A 173 47.82 13.93 2.35
C LYS A 173 47.86 12.62 3.12
N GLN A 174 48.55 12.62 4.25
CA GLN A 174 48.67 11.48 5.14
C GLN A 174 47.36 11.35 5.89
N TYR A 175 46.53 10.41 5.44
CA TYR A 175 45.24 10.14 6.08
C TYR A 175 45.48 9.36 7.38
N PRO A 176 44.81 9.72 8.48
CA PRO A 176 44.94 8.99 9.74
C PRO A 176 44.45 7.54 9.58
N PRO A 177 45.14 6.55 10.18
CA PRO A 177 44.76 5.17 10.08
C PRO A 177 43.39 4.95 10.76
N LEU A 178 42.47 4.29 10.04
CA LEU A 178 41.10 4.03 10.49
C LEU A 178 40.98 2.79 11.39
N GLU A 179 42.08 2.28 11.93
CA GLU A 179 42.06 1.11 12.80
C GLU A 179 42.19 1.50 14.27
N PRO A 180 41.26 1.08 15.15
CA PRO A 180 41.48 1.20 16.58
C PRO A 180 42.57 0.20 16.99
N ASN A 181 43.66 0.70 17.60
CA ASN A 181 44.72 -0.15 18.15
C ASN A 181 44.11 -1.19 19.09
N ALA A 182 44.06 -2.45 18.64
CA ALA A 182 43.72 -3.58 19.48
C ALA A 182 44.82 -3.74 20.54
N LYS A 183 44.42 -3.66 21.80
CA LYS A 183 45.25 -3.95 22.97
C LYS A 183 44.94 -5.35 23.48
#